data_AF-A0A0H1BRM1-F1
#
_entry.id   AF-A0A0H1BRM1-F1
#
_cell.length_a   1.000
_cell.length_b   1.000
_cell.length_c   1.000
_cell.angle_alpha   90.00
_cell.angle_beta   90.00
_cell.angle_gamma   90.00
#
_symmetry.space_group_name_H-M   'P 1'
#
loop_
_entity.id
_entity.type
_entity.pdbx_description
1 polymer ?
#
loop_
_entity_poly.entity_id
_entity_poly.type
_entity_poly.pdbx_seq_one_letter_code
_entity_poly.pdbx_strand_id
1 'polypeptide(L)'
;MPNSQDHSEPKRYAVLAVIPALMVTAFNKRVEIGIPRWSDPIILPEEVEMCLNAPKIYETVPEWTKKVEPLGEVLKIPHEDGEVLESFEDPRASRELQEKNILCWQPHIHFV
;
A
#
# COMPACT_ATOMS: atom_id res chain seq x y z
N MET A 1 -9.55 -17.59 1.46
CA MET A 1 -9.51 -16.31 0.69
C MET A 1 -10.83 -15.60 0.94
N PRO A 2 -10.84 -14.30 1.28
CA PRO A 2 -12.09 -13.55 1.40
C PRO A 2 -12.82 -13.57 0.04
N ASN A 3 -14.14 -13.76 0.07
CA ASN A 3 -14.93 -13.93 -1.15
C ASN A 3 -15.23 -12.56 -1.77
N SER A 4 -14.57 -12.23 -2.89
CA SER A 4 -14.72 -10.92 -3.55
C SER A 4 -16.13 -10.64 -4.11
N GLN A 5 -17.03 -11.62 -4.06
CA GLN A 5 -18.44 -11.50 -4.47
C GLN A 5 -19.38 -11.19 -3.32
N ASP A 6 -18.87 -11.08 -2.09
CA ASP A 6 -19.68 -10.64 -0.96
C ASP A 6 -19.92 -9.12 -1.05
N HIS A 7 -20.90 -8.76 -1.87
CA HIS A 7 -21.32 -7.38 -2.11
C HIS A 7 -22.05 -6.75 -0.92
N SER A 8 -22.20 -7.46 0.21
CA SER A 8 -22.87 -6.91 1.39
C SER A 8 -22.03 -5.82 2.09
N GLU A 9 -20.70 -5.84 1.94
CA GLU A 9 -19.79 -4.90 2.61
C GLU A 9 -18.74 -4.28 1.65
N PRO A 10 -19.15 -3.49 0.65
CA PRO A 10 -18.24 -2.95 -0.37
C PRO A 10 -17.11 -2.10 0.22
N LYS A 11 -17.40 -1.30 1.27
CA LYS A 11 -16.39 -0.47 1.97
C LYS A 11 -15.28 -1.31 2.57
N ARG A 12 -15.63 -2.43 3.21
CA ARG A 12 -14.68 -3.34 3.85
C ARG A 12 -13.75 -3.96 2.82
N TYR A 13 -14.30 -4.47 1.73
CA TYR A 13 -13.51 -5.08 0.66
C TYR A 13 -12.64 -4.08 -0.08
N ALA A 14 -13.13 -2.85 -0.31
CA ALA A 14 -12.33 -1.76 -0.88
C ALA A 14 -11.11 -1.47 0.01
N VAL A 15 -11.30 -1.30 1.32
CA VAL A 15 -10.18 -1.09 2.27
C VAL A 15 -9.22 -2.28 2.26
N LEU A 16 -9.73 -3.51 2.34
CA LEU A 16 -8.89 -4.72 2.31
C LEU A 16 -8.09 -4.85 1.01
N ALA A 17 -8.66 -4.43 -0.12
CA ALA A 17 -8.00 -4.49 -1.42
C ALA A 17 -6.85 -3.48 -1.57
N VAL A 18 -6.88 -2.38 -0.81
CA VAL A 18 -5.81 -1.36 -0.84
C VAL A 18 -4.62 -1.74 0.04
N ILE A 19 -4.82 -2.51 1.12
CA ILE A 19 -3.71 -2.89 2.02
C ILE A 19 -2.54 -3.54 1.25
N PRO A 20 -2.75 -4.48 0.31
CA PRO A 20 -1.66 -4.99 -0.51
C PRO A 20 -0.98 -3.95 -1.40
N ALA A 21 -1.70 -2.95 -1.91
CA ALA A 21 -1.09 -1.87 -2.68
C ALA A 21 -0.14 -1.04 -1.81
N LEU A 22 -0.54 -0.69 -0.58
CA LEU A 22 0.34 -0.01 0.38
C LEU A 22 1.58 -0.85 0.72
N MET A 23 1.42 -2.15 0.92
CA MET A 23 2.56 -3.05 1.16
C MET A 23 3.51 -3.08 -0.04
N VAL A 24 2.98 -3.21 -1.26
CA VAL A 24 3.78 -3.19 -2.49
C VAL A 24 4.59 -1.89 -2.59
N THR A 25 3.97 -0.73 -2.34
CA THR A 25 4.66 0.56 -2.31
C THR A 25 5.80 0.58 -1.28
N ALA A 26 5.53 0.12 -0.05
CA ALA A 26 6.53 0.08 1.01
C ALA A 26 7.73 -0.84 0.69
N PHE A 27 7.45 -2.08 0.26
CA PHE A 27 8.50 -3.05 -0.05
C PHE A 27 9.28 -2.68 -1.30
N ASN A 28 8.62 -2.19 -2.35
CA ASN A 28 9.31 -1.75 -3.56
C ASN A 28 10.23 -0.56 -3.26
N LYS A 29 9.86 0.31 -2.31
CA LYS A 29 10.76 1.38 -1.87
C LYS A 29 12.05 0.86 -1.22
N ARG A 30 11.97 -0.24 -0.48
CA ARG A 30 13.14 -0.93 0.10
C ARG A 30 14.00 -1.56 -0.99
N VAL A 31 13.38 -2.23 -1.96
CA VAL A 31 14.09 -2.82 -3.11
C VAL A 31 14.79 -1.74 -3.93
N GLU A 32 14.18 -0.56 -4.10
CA GLU A 32 14.79 0.58 -4.79
C GLU A 32 16.13 1.00 -4.16
N ILE A 33 16.20 1.03 -2.83
CA ILE A 33 17.40 1.41 -2.06
C ILE A 33 18.37 0.24 -1.83
N GLY A 34 18.13 -0.91 -2.45
CA GLY A 34 19.02 -2.08 -2.38
C GLY A 34 18.80 -2.98 -1.18
N ILE A 35 17.62 -2.93 -0.56
CA ILE A 35 17.22 -3.84 0.52
C ILE A 35 16.20 -4.83 -0.06
N PRO A 36 16.62 -6.05 -0.44
CA PRO A 36 15.73 -7.03 -1.03
C PRO A 36 14.81 -7.64 0.02
N ARG A 37 13.66 -8.20 -0.40
CA ARG A 37 12.69 -8.81 0.53
C ARG A 37 13.25 -9.95 1.37
N TRP A 38 14.17 -10.72 0.80
CA TRP A 38 14.77 -11.87 1.48
C TRP A 38 15.86 -11.45 2.48
N SER A 39 16.24 -10.18 2.53
CA SER A 39 17.26 -9.71 3.49
C SER A 39 16.76 -9.88 4.92
N ASP A 40 17.71 -10.08 5.82
CA ASP A 40 17.40 -10.04 7.25
C ASP A 40 16.92 -8.64 7.67
N PRO A 41 16.14 -8.53 8.76
CA PRO A 41 15.73 -7.25 9.31
C PRO A 41 16.90 -6.38 9.79
N ILE A 42 18.04 -7.01 10.11
CA ILE A 42 19.28 -6.34 10.48
C ILE A 42 20.32 -6.78 9.46
N ILE A 43 20.78 -5.85 8.62
CA ILE A 43 21.80 -6.10 7.61
C ILE A 43 23.15 -5.69 8.20
N LEU A 44 24.09 -6.63 8.26
CA LEU A 44 25.44 -6.34 8.71
C LEU A 44 26.23 -5.59 7.63
N PRO A 45 27.24 -4.77 7.98
CA PRO A 45 28.03 -4.02 7.01
C PRO A 45 28.63 -4.88 5.88
N GLU A 46 28.99 -6.13 6.19
CA GLU A 46 29.56 -7.08 5.24
C GLU A 46 28.52 -7.59 4.21
N GLU A 47 27.23 -7.51 4.52
CA GLU A 47 26.12 -8.01 3.70
C GLU A 47 25.53 -6.92 2.79
N VAL A 48 25.85 -5.64 3.05
CA VAL A 48 25.33 -4.48 2.31
C VAL A 48 25.68 -4.56 0.83
N GLU A 49 26.95 -4.87 0.51
CA GLU A 49 27.41 -4.94 -0.88
C GLU A 49 26.72 -6.08 -1.65
N MET A 50 26.45 -7.21 -0.98
CA MET A 50 25.68 -8.30 -1.57
C MET A 50 24.24 -7.88 -1.86
N CYS A 51 23.59 -7.16 -0.95
CA CYS A 51 22.22 -6.67 -1.12
C CYS A 51 22.12 -5.64 -2.24
N LEU A 52 23.06 -4.69 -2.32
CA LEU A 52 23.09 -3.64 -3.35
C LEU A 52 23.29 -4.21 -4.76
N ASN A 53 24.05 -5.30 -4.89
CA ASN A 53 24.31 -5.97 -6.17
C ASN A 53 23.27 -7.03 -6.53
N ALA A 54 22.33 -7.35 -5.63
CA ALA A 54 21.28 -8.31 -5.89
C ALA A 54 20.30 -7.81 -6.98
N PRO A 55 19.69 -8.70 -7.77
CA PRO A 55 18.63 -8.32 -8.70
C PRO A 55 17.45 -7.66 -7.99
N LYS A 56 16.98 -6.52 -8.51
CA LYS A 56 15.79 -5.84 -8.01
C LYS A 56 14.53 -6.59 -8.45
N ILE A 57 13.95 -7.36 -7.53
CA ILE A 57 12.68 -8.06 -7.73
C ILE A 57 11.58 -7.25 -7.04
N TYR A 58 10.68 -6.69 -7.83
CA TYR A 58 9.58 -5.87 -7.33
C TYR A 58 8.34 -6.72 -6.99
N GLU A 59 7.69 -6.35 -5.91
CA GLU A 59 6.40 -6.87 -5.50
C GLU A 59 5.29 -6.39 -6.43
N THR A 60 4.24 -7.21 -6.52
CA THR A 60 3.02 -6.89 -7.27
C THR A 60 1.79 -7.21 -6.41
N VAL A 61 0.69 -6.50 -6.67
CA VAL A 61 -0.55 -6.73 -5.93
C VAL A 61 -1.17 -8.09 -6.29
N PRO A 62 -1.79 -8.81 -5.32
CA PRO A 62 -2.52 -10.04 -5.61
C PRO A 62 -3.67 -9.83 -6.59
N GLU A 63 -3.91 -10.79 -7.48
CA GLU A 63 -4.90 -10.62 -8.57
C GLU A 63 -6.34 -10.34 -8.09
N TRP A 64 -6.72 -10.81 -6.90
CA TRP A 64 -8.05 -10.58 -6.37
C TRP A 64 -8.33 -9.11 -6.05
N THR A 65 -7.31 -8.31 -5.70
CA THR A 65 -7.50 -6.88 -5.36
C THR A 65 -7.86 -6.05 -6.58
N LYS A 66 -7.41 -6.49 -7.76
CA LYS A 66 -7.74 -5.86 -9.05
C LYS A 66 -9.21 -6.03 -9.43
N LYS A 67 -9.88 -7.07 -8.92
CA LYS A 67 -11.29 -7.37 -9.19
C LYS A 67 -12.26 -6.62 -8.28
N VAL A 68 -11.75 -5.94 -7.26
CA VAL A 68 -12.58 -5.13 -6.36
C VAL A 68 -12.77 -3.77 -7.02
N GLU A 69 -14.00 -3.45 -7.41
CA GLU A 69 -14.30 -2.15 -8.02
C GLU A 69 -14.13 -1.00 -7.02
N PRO A 70 -13.82 0.22 -7.50
CA PRO A 70 -13.86 1.42 -6.67
C PRO A 70 -15.25 1.62 -6.05
N LEU A 71 -15.30 2.26 -4.89
CA LEU A 71 -16.58 2.57 -4.24
C LEU A 71 -17.38 3.58 -5.07
N GLY A 72 -18.70 3.38 -5.15
CA GLY A 72 -19.59 4.31 -5.87
C GLY A 72 -19.65 5.71 -5.23
N GLU A 73 -19.38 5.81 -3.93
CA GLU A 73 -19.27 7.06 -3.18
C GLU A 73 -17.91 7.15 -2.51
N VAL A 74 -17.38 8.38 -2.38
CA VAL A 74 -16.08 8.62 -1.74
C VAL A 74 -16.15 8.21 -0.27
N LEU A 75 -15.31 7.26 0.14
CA LEU A 75 -15.11 6.94 1.55
C LEU A 75 -14.03 7.87 2.12
N LYS A 76 -14.43 8.84 2.94
CA LYS A 76 -13.49 9.68 3.68
C LYS A 76 -13.09 8.99 4.98
N ILE A 77 -11.78 8.82 5.23
CA ILE A 77 -11.24 8.29 6.48
C ILE A 77 -10.54 9.44 7.22
N PRO A 78 -10.97 9.78 8.46
CA PRO A 78 -10.32 10.80 9.26
C PRO A 78 -8.91 10.37 9.66
N HIS A 79 -8.01 11.35 9.78
CA HIS A 79 -6.71 11.21 10.40
C HIS A 79 -6.83 11.06 11.93
N GLU A 80 -5.76 10.70 12.63
CA GLU A 80 -5.77 10.44 14.09
C GLU A 80 -6.18 11.65 14.94
N ASP A 81 -5.95 12.87 14.44
CA ASP A 81 -6.39 14.13 15.04
C ASP A 81 -7.83 14.52 14.68
N GLY A 82 -8.52 13.70 13.89
CA GLY A 82 -9.87 13.93 13.40
C GLY A 82 -9.94 14.79 12.13
N GLU A 83 -8.82 15.25 11.56
CA GLU A 83 -8.83 15.99 10.30
C GLU A 83 -9.29 15.07 9.16
N VAL A 84 -10.19 15.57 8.32
CA VAL A 84 -10.67 14.87 7.13
C VAL A 84 -10.24 15.67 5.91
N LEU A 85 -9.60 15.02 4.95
CA LEU A 85 -9.24 15.67 3.69
C LEU A 85 -10.49 15.99 2.87
N GLU A 86 -10.43 17.09 2.13
CA GLU A 86 -11.53 17.54 1.28
C GLU A 86 -11.39 17.14 -0.19
N SER A 87 -10.17 16.83 -0.64
CA SER A 87 -9.89 16.51 -2.03
C SER A 87 -8.78 15.47 -2.18
N PHE A 88 -8.85 14.67 -3.24
CA PHE A 88 -7.76 13.78 -3.66
C PHE A 88 -6.53 14.54 -4.18
N GLU A 89 -6.68 15.82 -4.53
CA GLU A 89 -5.56 16.68 -4.96
C GLU A 89 -4.71 17.18 -3.77
N ASP A 90 -5.13 16.90 -2.53
CA ASP A 90 -4.30 17.21 -1.36
C ASP A 90 -2.99 16.41 -1.43
N PRO A 91 -1.81 17.03 -1.28
CA PRO A 91 -0.54 16.33 -1.35
C PRO A 91 -0.36 15.26 -0.27
N ARG A 92 -1.16 15.31 0.81
CA ARG A 92 -1.19 14.29 1.86
C ARG A 92 -2.06 13.10 1.49
N ALA A 93 -2.87 13.15 0.43
CA ALA A 93 -3.76 12.06 0.05
C ALA A 93 -2.99 10.84 -0.48
N SER A 94 -3.41 9.63 -0.08
CA SER A 94 -2.81 8.39 -0.59
C SER A 94 -3.28 8.07 -2.00
N ARG A 95 -2.30 7.84 -2.89
CA ARG A 95 -2.56 7.43 -4.28
C ARG A 95 -3.16 6.03 -4.36
N GLU A 96 -2.71 5.10 -3.53
CA GLU A 96 -3.20 3.73 -3.50
C GLU A 96 -4.66 3.66 -3.05
N LEU A 97 -5.05 4.51 -2.09
CA LEU A 97 -6.44 4.58 -1.60
C LEU A 97 -7.37 5.29 -2.59
N GLN A 98 -6.86 6.28 -3.32
CA GLN A 98 -7.60 6.98 -4.37
C GLN A 98 -8.12 6.03 -5.46
N GLU A 99 -7.35 5.00 -5.83
CA GLU A 99 -7.78 3.99 -6.83
C GLU A 99 -9.07 3.26 -6.44
N LYS A 100 -9.42 3.21 -5.14
CA LYS A 100 -10.67 2.60 -4.65
C LYS A 100 -11.70 3.62 -4.18
N ASN A 101 -11.53 4.89 -4.53
CA ASN A 101 -12.37 6.01 -4.14
C ASN A 101 -12.39 6.23 -2.61
N ILE A 102 -11.24 6.04 -1.97
CA ILE A 102 -11.05 6.23 -0.52
C ILE A 102 -10.15 7.44 -0.32
N LEU A 103 -10.67 8.50 0.30
CA LEU A 103 -9.92 9.70 0.61
C LEU A 103 -9.38 9.61 2.04
N CYS A 104 -8.07 9.44 2.15
CA CYS A 104 -7.36 9.25 3.40
C CYS A 104 -5.94 9.82 3.27
N TRP A 105 -5.37 10.22 4.41
CA TRP A 105 -3.96 10.58 4.47
C TRP A 105 -3.07 9.41 4.08
N GLN A 106 -1.94 9.71 3.44
CA GLN A 106 -0.89 8.76 3.13
C GLN A 106 -0.42 8.12 4.43
N PRO A 107 -0.64 6.80 4.62
CA PRO A 107 -0.21 6.16 5.84
C PRO A 107 1.32 6.14 5.90
N HIS A 108 1.89 6.22 7.11
CA HIS A 108 3.33 6.10 7.33
C HIS A 108 3.78 4.64 7.12
N ILE A 109 4.01 4.26 5.86
CA ILE A 109 4.30 2.88 5.44
C ILE A 109 5.76 2.65 5.07
N HIS A 110 6.57 3.70 4.99
CA HIS A 110 7.99 3.54 4.67
C HIS A 110 8.79 3.23 5.94
N PHE A 111 9.57 2.16 5.86
CA PHE A 111 10.47 1.70 6.91
C PHE A 111 11.79 1.26 6.27
N VAL A 112 12.88 1.41 7.04
CA VAL A 112 14.23 0.98 6.69
C VAL A 112 14.72 0.07 7.79
#